data_AF-A0A1V4QJN6-F1
#
_entry.id   AF-A0A1V4QJN6-F1
#
_cell.length_a   1.000
_cell.length_b   1.000
_cell.length_c   1.000
_cell.angle_alpha   90.00
_cell.angle_beta   90.00
_cell.angle_gamma   90.00
#
_symmetry.space_group_name_H-M   'P 1'
#
loop_
_entity.id
_entity.type
_entity.pdbx_description
1 polymer ?
#
loop_
_entity_poly.entity_id
_entity_poly.type
_entity_poly.pdbx_seq_one_letter_code
_entity_poly.pdbx_strand_id
1 'polypeptide(L)' 'MQPIWDGWRQTKQFFNEAVIELKKVTWPNRKETLGATAVVIILVIFISVFLGIVDLGLSRFVSYIIG' A
#
# COMPACT_ATOMS: atom_id res chain seq x y z
N MET A 1 -38.25 -9.91 -31.38
CA MET A 1 -38.17 -9.13 -30.13
C MET A 1 -37.44 -9.97 -29.09
N GLN A 2 -36.20 -9.65 -28.76
CA GLN A 2 -35.49 -10.26 -27.62
C GLN A 2 -36.01 -9.60 -26.33
N PRO A 3 -36.52 -10.36 -25.36
CA PRO A 3 -37.12 -9.79 -24.17
C PRO A 3 -36.03 -9.27 -23.23
N ILE A 4 -36.22 -8.03 -22.78
CA ILE A 4 -35.31 -7.14 -22.03
C ILE A 4 -34.93 -7.66 -20.62
N TRP A 5 -35.13 -8.94 -20.33
CA TRP A 5 -34.92 -9.57 -19.01
C TRP A 5 -33.55 -10.27 -18.88
N ASP A 6 -32.72 -10.27 -19.94
CA ASP A 6 -31.43 -10.97 -19.98
C ASP A 6 -30.34 -10.34 -19.08
N GLY A 7 -30.54 -9.08 -18.66
CA GLY A 7 -29.60 -8.36 -17.80
C GLY A 7 -29.49 -8.93 -16.38
N TRP A 8 -30.58 -9.48 -15.83
CA TRP A 8 -30.58 -10.04 -14.45
C TRP A 8 -29.76 -11.33 -14.35
N ARG A 9 -29.69 -12.12 -15.44
CA ARG A 9 -28.89 -13.34 -15.51
C ARG A 9 -27.41 -13.02 -15.67
N GLN A 10 -27.07 -12.07 -16.55
CA GLN A 10 -25.71 -11.60 -16.75
C GLN A 10 -25.11 -11.01 -15.48
N THR A 11 -25.80 -10.10 -14.79
CA THR A 11 -25.28 -9.49 -13.54
C THR A 11 -25.01 -10.55 -12.46
N LYS A 12 -25.91 -11.52 -12.27
CA LYS A 12 -25.71 -12.61 -11.30
C LYS A 12 -24.49 -13.47 -11.67
N GLN A 13 -24.27 -13.69 -12.96
CA GLN A 13 -23.12 -14.45 -13.45
C GLN A 13 -21.80 -13.67 -13.26
N PHE A 14 -21.76 -12.37 -13.57
CA PHE A 14 -20.60 -11.50 -13.32
C PHE A 14 -20.18 -11.46 -11.84
N PHE A 15 -21.13 -11.34 -10.91
CA PHE A 15 -20.82 -11.39 -9.47
C PHE A 15 -20.25 -12.74 -9.05
N ASN A 16 -20.78 -13.84 -9.61
CA ASN A 16 -20.31 -15.18 -9.28
C ASN A 16 -18.89 -15.43 -9.83
N GLU A 17 -18.62 -14.97 -11.05
CA GLU A 17 -17.29 -15.01 -11.67
C GLU A 17 -16.27 -14.13 -10.90
N ALA A 18 -16.65 -12.91 -10.51
CA ALA A 18 -15.81 -12.02 -9.70
C ALA A 18 -15.47 -12.63 -8.32
N VAL A 19 -16.43 -13.30 -7.65
CA VAL A 19 -16.17 -14.00 -6.38
C VAL A 19 -15.23 -15.19 -6.59
N ILE A 20 -15.32 -15.90 -7.71
CA ILE A 20 -14.41 -17.00 -8.05
C ILE A 20 -12.99 -16.49 -8.32
N GLU A 21 -12.83 -15.36 -9.01
CA GLU A 21 -11.51 -14.73 -9.23
C GLU A 21 -10.91 -14.14 -7.95
N LEU A 22 -11.73 -13.50 -7.12
CA LEU A 22 -11.29 -13.01 -5.81
C LEU A 22 -10.87 -14.16 -4.87
N LYS A 23 -11.39 -15.37 -5.05
CA LYS A 23 -10.89 -16.57 -4.36
C LYS A 23 -9.56 -17.09 -4.92
N LYS A 24 -9.20 -16.75 -6.16
CA LYS A 24 -7.89 -17.04 -6.75
C LYS A 24 -6.83 -16.02 -6.35
N VAL A 25 -7.23 -14.86 -5.80
CA VAL A 25 -6.30 -13.96 -5.11
C VAL A 25 -5.80 -14.69 -3.88
N THR A 26 -4.60 -15.25 -4.01
CA THR A 26 -3.84 -15.83 -2.91
C THR A 26 -3.51 -14.71 -1.94
N TRP A 27 -4.38 -14.53 -0.94
CA TRP A 27 -4.11 -13.60 0.14
C TRP A 27 -2.76 -13.97 0.77
N PRO A 28 -1.84 -13.01 0.88
CA PRO A 28 -0.51 -13.25 1.36
C PRO A 28 -0.58 -13.88 2.74
N ASN A 29 0.18 -14.94 2.94
CA ASN A 29 0.26 -15.62 4.23
C ASN A 29 0.79 -14.61 5.25
N ARG A 30 0.18 -14.53 6.44
CA ARG A 30 0.47 -13.50 7.47
C ARG A 30 1.97 -13.38 7.79
N LYS A 31 2.73 -14.45 7.60
CA LYS A 31 4.19 -14.49 7.78
C LYS A 31 4.97 -13.65 6.76
N GLU A 32 4.56 -13.63 5.48
CA GLU A 32 5.19 -12.79 4.45
C GLU A 32 4.85 -11.31 4.65
N THR A 33 3.60 -11.01 4.99
CA THR A 33 3.17 -9.62 5.26
C THR A 33 3.96 -9.02 6.42
N LEU A 34 4.17 -9.79 7.50
CA LEU A 34 4.98 -9.34 8.64
C LEU A 34 6.45 -9.14 8.25
N GLY A 35 7.01 -10.01 7.40
CA GLY A 35 8.38 -9.84 6.88
C GLY A 35 8.53 -8.54 6.08
N ALA A 36 7.59 -8.27 5.16
CA ALA A 36 7.60 -7.04 4.36
C ALA A 36 7.45 -5.78 5.24
N THR A 37 6.56 -5.81 6.24
CA THR A 37 6.39 -4.67 7.17
C THR A 37 7.62 -4.44 8.03
N ALA A 38 8.29 -5.50 8.51
CA ALA A 38 9.51 -5.37 9.32
C ALA A 38 10.65 -4.67 8.57
N VAL A 39 10.84 -5.00 7.29
CA VAL A 39 11.85 -4.33 6.43
C VAL A 39 11.53 -2.85 6.27
N VAL A 40 10.26 -2.52 6.03
CA VAL A 40 9.82 -1.11 5.89
C VAL A 40 10.08 -0.32 7.18
N ILE A 41 9.81 -0.91 8.36
CA ILE A 41 10.07 -0.23 9.64
C ILE A 41 11.56 0.09 9.79
N ILE A 42 12.44 -0.86 9.50
CA ILE A 42 13.90 -0.66 9.58
C ILE A 42 14.33 0.46 8.62
N LEU A 43 13.82 0.45 7.38
CA LEU A 43 14.10 1.46 6.38
C LEU A 43 13.66 2.86 6.82
N VAL A 44 12.44 2.99 7.36
CA VAL A 44 11.89 4.27 7.84
C VAL A 44 12.72 4.81 9.01
N ILE A 45 13.12 3.96 9.96
CA ILE A 45 14.00 4.36 11.07
C ILE A 45 15.31 4.92 10.51
N PHE A 46 15.95 4.22 9.57
CA PHE A 46 17.22 4.65 8.99
C PHE A 46 17.11 6.01 8.29
N ILE A 47 16.09 6.17 7.44
CA ILE A 47 15.83 7.44 6.73
C ILE A 47 15.51 8.56 7.71
N SER A 48 14.70 8.30 8.74
CA SER A 48 14.31 9.32 9.73
C SER A 48 15.50 9.84 10.53
N VAL A 49 16.44 8.94 10.89
CA VAL A 49 17.67 9.33 11.59
C VAL A 49 18.56 10.15 10.67
N PHE A 50 18.73 9.72 9.41
CA PHE A 50 19.53 10.47 8.44
C PHE A 50 18.99 11.88 8.22
N LEU A 51 17.68 12.00 7.94
CA LEU A 51 17.03 13.30 7.76
C LEU A 51 17.16 14.15 9.02
N GLY A 52 16.88 13.59 10.21
CA GLY A 52 17.01 14.32 11.46
C GLY A 52 18.42 14.89 11.71
N ILE A 53 19.47 14.15 11.34
CA ILE A 53 20.85 14.66 11.41
C ILE A 53 21.05 15.82 10.44
N VAL A 54 20.56 15.68 9.20
CA VAL A 54 20.65 16.73 8.18
C VAL A 54 19.90 17.99 8.60
N ASP A 55 18.68 17.86 9.11
CA ASP A 55 17.86 18.98 9.59
C ASP A 55 18.54 19.71 10.76
N LEU A 56 19.15 18.98 11.70
CA LEU A 56 19.92 19.56 12.81
C LEU A 56 21.21 20.24 12.32
N GLY A 57 21.89 19.67 11.33
CA GLY A 57 23.07 20.26 10.72
C GLY A 57 22.73 21.56 9.98
N LEU A 58 21.66 21.53 9.18
CA LEU A 58 21.23 22.65 8.36
C LEU A 58 20.69 23.80 9.23
N SER A 59 19.88 23.51 10.24
CA SER A 59 19.38 24.54 11.17
C SER A 59 20.51 25.26 11.91
N ARG A 60 21.53 24.54 12.36
CA ARG A 60 22.73 25.14 12.96
C ARG A 60 23.54 25.96 11.95
N PHE A 61 23.72 25.46 10.73
CA PHE A 61 24.45 26.17 9.68
C PHE A 61 23.74 27.46 9.25
N VAL A 62 22.42 27.40 9.05
CA VAL A 62 21.58 28.56 8.72
C VAL A 62 21.60 29.57 9.86
N SER A 63 21.50 29.12 11.12
CA SER A 63 21.60 30.01 12.29
C SER A 63 22.96 30.70 12.40
N TYR A 64 24.04 30.06 11.95
CA TYR A 64 25.39 30.64 11.94
C TYR A 64 25.59 31.68 10.82
N ILE A 65 24.80 31.60 9.74
CA ILE A 65 24.88 32.55 8.61
C ILE A 65 23.96 33.77 8.82
N ILE A 66 22.79 33.56 9.45
CA ILE A 66 21.80 34.61 9.67
C ILE A 66 22.09 35.42 10.96
N GLY A 67 22.74 34.80 11.95
CA GLY A 67 23.30 35.48 13.12
C GLY A 67 24.70 35.99 12.86
#